data_AF-A0A523DMA2-F1
#
_entry.id   AF-A0A523DMA2-F1
#
_cell.length_a   1.000
_cell.length_b   1.000
_cell.length_c   1.000
_cell.angle_alpha   90.00
_cell.angle_beta   90.00
_cell.angle_gamma   90.00
#
_symmetry.space_group_name_H-M   'P 1'
#
loop_
_entity.id
_entity.type
_entity.pdbx_description
1 polymer ?
#
loop_
_entity_poly.entity_id
_entity_poly.type
_entity_poly.pdbx_seq_one_letter_code
_entity_poly.pdbx_strand_id
1 'polypeptide(L)'
;MTFNPFNTRFPRSTVLVLLVLFFNASFATTQEPVEISYQAAALAARGDNLLVRIDQRRKEIAEWEVLRDESQGDDRLAIELELTDKRLQVLSDLHGLAANVVKQEAGGLDTRDLRQRVEPMMRDLPPLIRAALDDANASAAELRAQRDEASPEELLDLEQRIARVDDRILRIVKVYFEQVQVYWSTDSLIRPNIG
;
A
#
# COMPACT_ATOMS: atom_id res chain seq x y z
N MET A 1 67.96 8.34 45.88
CA MET A 1 66.53 8.53 45.55
C MET A 1 66.30 7.91 44.18
N THR A 2 65.73 6.71 44.15
CA THR A 2 65.35 5.99 42.93
C THR A 2 63.86 5.65 43.07
N PHE A 3 63.05 6.26 42.21
CA PHE A 3 61.61 6.04 42.13
C PHE A 3 61.38 4.70 41.42
N ASN A 4 60.80 3.72 42.11
CA ASN A 4 60.36 2.46 41.54
C ASN A 4 58.83 2.43 41.53
N PRO A 5 58.16 2.74 40.41
CA PRO A 5 56.71 2.82 40.37
C PRO A 5 56.10 1.41 40.21
N PHE A 6 55.42 0.97 41.27
CA PHE A 6 54.21 0.14 41.24
C PHE A 6 54.26 -1.13 40.35
N ASN A 7 54.55 -2.32 40.88
CA ASN A 7 53.72 -3.04 41.84
C ASN A 7 52.21 -2.72 41.72
N THR A 8 51.60 -3.16 40.63
CA THR A 8 50.16 -3.39 40.56
C THR A 8 49.93 -4.83 40.13
N ARG A 9 49.62 -5.68 41.12
CA ARG A 9 49.01 -6.98 40.90
C ARG A 9 47.62 -6.73 40.29
N PHE A 10 47.49 -6.94 38.99
CA PHE A 10 46.17 -7.06 38.38
C PHE A 10 45.49 -8.32 38.93
N PRO A 11 44.22 -8.24 39.37
CA PRO A 11 43.48 -9.41 39.79
C PRO A 11 43.30 -10.35 38.58
N ARG A 12 43.47 -11.66 38.81
CA ARG A 12 43.37 -12.73 37.80
C ARG A 12 42.00 -12.80 37.08
N SER A 13 41.04 -11.97 37.46
CA SER A 13 39.71 -11.84 36.87
C SER A 13 39.63 -10.87 35.68
N THR A 14 40.65 -10.05 35.39
CA THR A 14 40.60 -9.10 34.25
C THR A 14 41.05 -9.73 32.93
N VAL A 15 41.83 -10.82 32.97
CA VAL A 15 42.27 -11.55 31.77
C VAL A 15 41.13 -12.39 31.16
N LEU A 16 40.12 -12.77 31.97
CA LEU A 16 38.99 -13.56 31.48
C LEU A 16 37.95 -12.72 30.71
N VAL A 17 37.84 -11.42 31.00
CA VAL A 17 36.88 -10.54 30.29
C VAL A 17 37.38 -10.14 28.91
N LEU A 18 38.70 -9.99 28.72
CA LEU A 18 39.28 -9.75 27.40
C LEU A 18 39.29 -10.99 26.49
N LEU A 19 39.34 -12.20 27.04
CA LEU A 19 39.25 -13.44 26.25
C LEU A 19 37.82 -13.77 25.80
N VAL A 20 36.78 -13.35 26.55
CA VAL A 20 35.38 -13.46 26.12
C VAL A 20 35.02 -12.41 25.05
N LEU A 21 35.71 -11.27 25.02
CA LEU A 21 35.54 -10.27 23.96
C LEU A 21 36.25 -10.62 22.65
N PHE A 22 37.29 -11.47 22.68
CA PHE A 22 37.93 -11.97 21.44
C PHE A 22 37.31 -13.27 20.91
N PHE A 23 36.66 -14.09 21.75
CA PHE A 23 35.99 -15.32 21.27
C PHE A 23 34.55 -15.12 20.79
N ASN A 24 33.87 -14.02 21.16
CA ASN A 24 32.59 -13.64 20.52
C ASN A 24 32.76 -12.95 19.16
N ALA A 25 33.98 -12.56 18.78
CA ALA A 25 34.27 -11.95 17.49
C ALA A 25 34.63 -12.98 16.38
N SER A 26 34.62 -14.28 16.67
CA SER A 26 35.04 -15.31 15.71
C SER A 26 34.05 -16.46 15.49
N PHE A 27 32.82 -16.34 16.01
CA PHE A 27 31.69 -17.21 15.67
C PHE A 27 30.41 -16.39 15.45
N ALA A 28 30.49 -15.35 14.62
CA ALA A 28 29.35 -14.98 13.77
C ALA A 28 29.68 -15.54 12.40
N THR A 29 29.33 -16.82 12.23
CA THR A 29 29.33 -17.51 10.95
C THR A 29 28.71 -16.60 9.90
N THR A 30 29.45 -16.45 8.82
CA THR A 30 29.16 -15.73 7.58
C THR A 30 27.97 -16.36 6.82
N GLN A 31 26.82 -16.44 7.47
CA GLN A 31 25.52 -16.60 6.82
C GLN A 31 24.83 -15.25 6.89
N GLU A 32 25.00 -14.38 5.88
CA GLU A 32 24.00 -13.34 5.55
C GLU A 32 24.24 -12.44 4.30
N PRO A 33 25.19 -12.66 3.36
CA PRO A 33 25.17 -11.85 2.13
C PRO A 33 24.14 -12.34 1.09
N VAL A 34 23.78 -13.63 1.09
CA VAL A 34 22.92 -14.22 0.03
C VAL A 34 21.43 -13.98 0.29
N GLU A 35 20.99 -14.06 1.55
CA GLU A 35 19.57 -13.96 1.91
C GLU A 35 19.05 -12.51 1.81
N ILE A 36 19.86 -11.53 2.25
CA ILE A 36 19.58 -10.09 2.11
C ILE A 36 19.51 -9.70 0.62
N SER A 37 20.40 -10.23 -0.21
CA SER A 37 20.41 -10.00 -1.66
C SER A 37 19.15 -10.54 -2.36
N TYR A 38 18.70 -11.74 -1.98
CA TYR A 38 17.49 -12.34 -2.54
C TYR A 38 16.22 -11.58 -2.14
N GLN A 39 16.12 -11.18 -0.87
CA GLN A 39 14.98 -10.41 -0.37
C GLN A 39 14.88 -9.03 -1.01
N ALA A 40 16.01 -8.35 -1.20
CA ALA A 40 16.08 -7.08 -1.90
C ALA A 40 15.63 -7.18 -3.37
N ALA A 41 16.12 -8.19 -4.08
CA ALA A 41 15.72 -8.46 -5.46
C ALA A 41 14.22 -8.79 -5.58
N ALA A 42 13.68 -9.56 -4.63
CA ALA A 42 12.25 -9.89 -4.59
C ALA A 42 11.36 -8.65 -4.35
N LEU A 43 11.77 -7.76 -3.45
CA LEU A 43 11.05 -6.51 -3.20
C LEU A 43 11.12 -5.57 -4.41
N ALA A 44 12.27 -5.45 -5.07
CA ALA A 44 12.41 -4.65 -6.29
C ALA A 44 11.49 -5.19 -7.41
N ALA A 45 11.56 -6.49 -7.70
CA ALA A 45 10.74 -7.14 -8.72
C ALA A 45 9.24 -7.01 -8.43
N ARG A 46 8.84 -7.09 -7.15
CA ARG A 46 7.45 -6.86 -6.73
C ARG A 46 7.00 -5.42 -7.02
N GLY A 47 7.87 -4.43 -6.74
CA GLY A 47 7.59 -3.02 -7.03
C GLY A 47 7.36 -2.78 -8.52
N ASP A 48 8.26 -3.31 -9.36
CA ASP A 48 8.15 -3.20 -10.81
C ASP A 48 6.89 -3.89 -11.35
N ASN A 49 6.57 -5.08 -10.84
CA ASN A 49 5.35 -5.79 -11.22
C ASN A 49 4.09 -4.98 -10.88
N LEU A 50 4.03 -4.37 -9.69
CA LEU A 50 2.90 -3.54 -9.28
C LEU A 50 2.77 -2.28 -10.15
N LEU A 51 3.87 -1.62 -10.50
CA LEU A 51 3.86 -0.49 -11.43
C LEU A 51 3.30 -0.89 -12.80
N VAL A 52 3.78 -1.99 -13.38
CA VAL A 52 3.29 -2.48 -14.68
C VAL A 52 1.80 -2.80 -14.61
N ARG A 53 1.34 -3.43 -13.52
CA ARG A 53 -0.10 -3.73 -13.33
C ARG A 53 -0.93 -2.46 -13.22
N ILE A 54 -0.47 -1.45 -12.47
CA ILE A 54 -1.14 -0.15 -12.36
C ILE A 54 -1.26 0.49 -13.74
N ASP A 55 -0.16 0.58 -14.50
CA ASP A 55 -0.14 1.22 -15.80
C ASP A 55 -1.05 0.50 -16.80
N GLN A 56 -1.04 -0.84 -16.81
CA GLN A 56 -1.91 -1.64 -17.67
C GLN A 56 -3.39 -1.41 -17.33
N ARG A 57 -3.75 -1.46 -16.04
CA ARG A 57 -5.13 -1.25 -15.60
C ARG A 57 -5.62 0.17 -15.89
N ARG A 58 -4.76 1.18 -15.82
CA ARG A 58 -5.13 2.56 -16.18
C ARG A 58 -5.46 2.68 -17.67
N LYS A 59 -4.75 1.95 -18.54
CA LYS A 59 -5.09 1.88 -19.97
C LYS A 59 -6.45 1.20 -20.18
N GLU A 60 -6.67 0.06 -19.53
CA GLU A 60 -7.97 -0.61 -19.58
C GLU A 60 -9.09 0.31 -19.08
N ILE A 61 -8.91 1.02 -17.96
CA ILE A 61 -9.91 1.96 -17.46
C ILE A 61 -10.25 3.02 -18.51
N ALA A 62 -9.26 3.58 -19.21
CA ALA A 62 -9.51 4.56 -20.27
C ALA A 62 -10.33 3.96 -21.42
N GLU A 63 -10.07 2.72 -21.83
CA GLU A 63 -10.85 2.02 -22.85
C GLU A 63 -12.30 1.78 -22.39
N TRP A 64 -12.49 1.39 -21.14
CA TRP A 64 -13.81 1.16 -20.56
C TRP A 64 -14.59 2.46 -20.31
N GLU A 65 -13.90 3.58 -20.05
CA GLU A 65 -14.52 4.91 -19.95
C GLU A 65 -15.10 5.35 -21.31
N VAL A 66 -14.40 5.08 -22.41
CA VAL A 66 -14.94 5.30 -23.75
C VAL A 66 -16.18 4.42 -23.98
N LEU A 67 -16.10 3.13 -23.66
CA LEU A 67 -17.22 2.20 -23.82
C LEU A 67 -18.44 2.60 -22.98
N ARG A 68 -18.22 3.10 -21.76
CA ARG A 68 -19.28 3.65 -20.89
C ARG A 68 -20.02 4.81 -21.58
N ASP A 69 -19.28 5.72 -22.18
CA ASP A 69 -19.84 6.93 -22.80
C ASP A 69 -20.65 6.60 -24.07
N GLU A 70 -20.35 5.46 -24.71
CA GLU A 70 -21.08 4.93 -25.87
C GLU A 70 -22.30 4.06 -25.49
N SER A 71 -22.42 3.65 -24.23
CA SER A 71 -23.42 2.68 -23.76
C SER A 71 -24.63 3.34 -23.08
N GLN A 72 -25.79 2.66 -23.11
CA GLN A 72 -27.03 3.10 -22.45
C GLN A 72 -27.70 1.97 -21.66
N GLY A 73 -28.64 2.32 -20.77
CA GLY A 73 -29.44 1.36 -20.01
C GLY A 73 -28.61 0.42 -19.14
N ASP A 74 -28.97 -0.87 -19.14
CA ASP A 74 -28.35 -1.90 -18.29
C ASP A 74 -26.89 -2.20 -18.68
N ASP A 75 -26.54 -2.07 -19.95
CA ASP A 75 -25.16 -2.25 -20.42
C ASP A 75 -24.23 -1.20 -19.80
N ARG A 76 -24.70 0.05 -19.71
CA ARG A 76 -23.97 1.13 -19.04
C ARG A 76 -23.74 0.82 -17.57
N LEU A 77 -24.76 0.33 -16.86
CA LEU A 77 -24.63 -0.03 -15.44
C LEU A 77 -23.60 -1.17 -15.25
N ALA A 78 -23.62 -2.18 -16.12
CA ALA A 78 -22.65 -3.27 -16.06
C ALA A 78 -21.20 -2.77 -16.27
N ILE A 79 -20.99 -1.87 -17.24
CA ILE A 79 -19.70 -1.24 -17.51
C ILE A 79 -19.24 -0.38 -16.33
N GLU A 80 -20.14 0.41 -15.72
CA GLU A 80 -19.82 1.24 -14.56
C GLU A 80 -19.40 0.40 -13.33
N LEU A 81 -19.99 -0.78 -13.16
CA LEU A 81 -19.59 -1.75 -12.13
C LEU A 81 -18.18 -2.29 -12.42
N GLU A 82 -17.90 -2.73 -13.64
CA GLU A 82 -16.59 -3.25 -14.04
C GLU A 82 -15.50 -2.18 -13.95
N LEU A 83 -15.79 -0.95 -14.38
CA LEU A 83 -14.92 0.21 -14.21
C LEU A 83 -14.56 0.45 -12.75
N THR A 84 -15.53 0.29 -11.85
CA THR A 84 -15.30 0.46 -10.42
C THR A 84 -14.37 -0.62 -9.89
N ASP A 85 -14.58 -1.88 -10.27
CA ASP A 85 -13.71 -2.98 -9.85
C ASP A 85 -12.28 -2.80 -10.34
N LYS A 86 -12.10 -2.36 -11.60
CA LYS A 86 -10.77 -2.03 -12.14
C LYS A 86 -10.10 -0.89 -11.37
N ARG A 87 -10.84 0.19 -11.07
CA ARG A 87 -10.35 1.31 -10.26
C ARG A 87 -9.95 0.84 -8.86
N LEU A 88 -10.78 0.05 -8.18
CA LEU A 88 -10.47 -0.53 -6.87
C LEU A 88 -9.19 -1.37 -6.92
N GLN A 89 -8.98 -2.13 -7.99
CA GLN A 89 -7.77 -2.93 -8.16
C GLN A 89 -6.52 -2.05 -8.38
N VAL A 90 -6.62 -0.92 -9.10
CA VAL A 90 -5.53 0.08 -9.18
C VAL A 90 -5.20 0.63 -7.79
N LEU A 91 -6.23 0.99 -7.01
CA LEU A 91 -6.03 1.51 -5.65
C LEU A 91 -5.33 0.48 -4.75
N SER A 92 -5.74 -0.80 -4.84
CA SER A 92 -5.11 -1.89 -4.10
C SER A 92 -3.67 -2.14 -4.53
N ASP A 93 -3.37 -2.08 -5.83
CA ASP A 93 -2.00 -2.27 -6.33
C ASP A 93 -1.11 -1.10 -5.91
N LEU A 94 -1.63 0.14 -5.92
CA LEU A 94 -0.91 1.32 -5.45
C LEU A 94 -0.64 1.27 -3.94
N HIS A 95 -1.60 0.81 -3.14
CA HIS A 95 -1.38 0.53 -1.71
C HIS A 95 -0.23 -0.46 -1.51
N GLY A 96 -0.28 -1.58 -2.25
CA GLY A 96 0.76 -2.59 -2.21
C GLY A 96 2.13 -2.05 -2.61
N LEU A 97 2.15 -1.10 -3.56
CA LEU A 97 3.37 -0.46 -4.03
C LEU A 97 3.95 0.50 -2.99
N ALA A 98 3.12 1.33 -2.36
CA ALA A 98 3.53 2.18 -1.25
C ALA A 98 4.09 1.36 -0.08
N ALA A 99 3.40 0.29 0.32
CA ALA A 99 3.89 -0.62 1.36
C ALA A 99 5.21 -1.32 0.96
N ASN A 100 5.40 -1.61 -0.34
CA ASN A 100 6.64 -2.18 -0.85
C ASN A 100 7.81 -1.19 -0.78
N VAL A 101 7.58 0.09 -1.08
CA VAL A 101 8.57 1.17 -0.90
C VAL A 101 9.02 1.25 0.54
N VAL A 102 8.07 1.27 1.50
CA VAL A 102 8.41 1.32 2.94
C VAL A 102 9.25 0.13 3.37
N LYS A 103 8.94 -1.08 2.88
CA LYS A 103 9.74 -2.29 3.18
C LYS A 103 11.15 -2.23 2.59
N GLN A 104 11.29 -1.70 1.37
CA GLN A 104 12.60 -1.53 0.76
C GLN A 104 13.45 -0.52 1.55
N GLU A 105 12.85 0.60 1.99
CA GLU A 105 13.52 1.62 2.81
C GLU A 105 13.94 1.07 4.17
N ALA A 106 13.07 0.32 4.84
CA ALA A 106 13.40 -0.35 6.10
C ALA A 106 14.54 -1.38 5.95
N GLY A 107 14.70 -1.95 4.75
CA GLY A 107 15.81 -2.82 4.38
C GLY A 107 17.07 -2.09 3.91
N GLY A 108 17.11 -0.76 3.94
CA GLY A 108 18.26 0.05 3.52
C GLY A 108 18.46 0.17 2.01
N LEU A 109 17.45 -0.16 1.20
CA LEU A 109 17.51 -0.02 -0.25
C LEU A 109 17.22 1.42 -0.70
N ASP A 110 17.83 1.83 -1.80
CA ASP A 110 17.53 3.11 -2.42
C ASP A 110 16.21 3.03 -3.20
N THR A 111 15.20 3.75 -2.70
CA THR A 111 13.85 3.81 -3.27
C THR A 111 13.53 5.15 -3.89
N ARG A 112 14.49 6.08 -4.02
CA ARG A 112 14.23 7.47 -4.40
C ARG A 112 13.40 7.59 -5.68
N ASP A 113 13.79 6.88 -6.73
CA ASP A 113 13.10 6.91 -8.03
C ASP A 113 11.68 6.32 -7.92
N LEU A 114 11.54 5.22 -7.17
CA LEU A 114 10.25 4.58 -6.95
C LEU A 114 9.32 5.50 -6.16
N ARG A 115 9.82 6.15 -5.11
CA ARG A 115 9.09 7.13 -4.31
C ARG A 115 8.62 8.30 -5.16
N GLN A 116 9.48 8.87 -6.01
CA GLN A 116 9.11 9.97 -6.91
C GLN A 116 7.97 9.61 -7.87
N ARG A 117 7.87 8.34 -8.28
CA ARG A 117 6.77 7.85 -9.14
C ARG A 117 5.49 7.58 -8.36
N VAL A 118 5.59 7.05 -7.14
CA VAL A 118 4.45 6.63 -6.31
C VAL A 118 3.78 7.81 -5.61
N GLU A 119 4.55 8.78 -5.13
CA GLU A 119 4.04 9.92 -4.38
C GLU A 119 2.93 10.70 -5.11
N PRO A 120 3.07 11.10 -6.38
CA PRO A 120 1.99 11.80 -7.09
C PRO A 120 0.75 10.91 -7.24
N MET A 121 0.92 9.62 -7.52
CA MET A 121 -0.21 8.68 -7.64
C MET A 121 -0.99 8.59 -6.31
N MET A 122 -0.28 8.56 -5.18
CA MET A 122 -0.88 8.53 -3.84
C MET A 122 -1.54 9.87 -3.48
N ARG A 123 -0.96 10.99 -3.90
CA ARG A 123 -1.51 12.33 -3.67
C ARG A 123 -2.84 12.56 -4.40
N ASP A 124 -2.96 12.00 -5.60
CA ASP A 124 -4.16 12.15 -6.43
C ASP A 124 -5.28 11.17 -6.02
N LEU A 125 -4.99 10.22 -5.11
CA LEU A 125 -5.94 9.19 -4.69
C LEU A 125 -7.16 9.71 -3.91
N PRO A 126 -6.99 10.55 -2.86
CA PRO A 126 -8.11 11.01 -2.04
C PRO A 126 -9.23 11.72 -2.83
N PRO A 127 -8.94 12.66 -3.75
CA PRO A 127 -10.01 13.29 -4.53
C PRO A 127 -10.71 12.29 -5.46
N LEU A 128 -10.00 11.30 -6.02
CA LEU A 128 -10.59 10.26 -6.85
C LEU A 128 -11.52 9.33 -6.05
N ILE A 129 -11.10 8.91 -4.85
CA ILE A 129 -11.92 8.08 -3.97
C ILE A 129 -13.17 8.85 -3.54
N ARG A 130 -13.03 10.13 -3.22
CA ARG A 130 -14.17 10.98 -2.86
C ARG A 130 -15.17 11.09 -4.00
N ALA A 131 -14.72 11.40 -5.21
CA ALA A 131 -15.60 11.45 -6.37
C ALA A 131 -16.33 10.12 -6.60
N ALA A 132 -15.62 8.99 -6.49
CA ALA A 132 -16.24 7.68 -6.65
C ALA A 132 -17.29 7.33 -5.58
N LEU A 133 -17.10 7.81 -4.34
CA LEU A 133 -18.09 7.69 -3.27
C LEU A 133 -19.30 8.58 -3.52
N ASP A 134 -19.07 9.82 -3.91
CA ASP A 134 -20.14 10.78 -4.20
C ASP A 134 -21.04 10.27 -5.34
N ASP A 135 -20.42 9.75 -6.42
CA ASP A 135 -21.14 9.14 -7.54
C ASP A 135 -21.97 7.91 -7.10
N ALA A 136 -21.36 7.00 -6.33
CA ALA A 136 -22.05 5.79 -5.87
C ALA A 136 -23.22 6.12 -4.92
N ASN A 137 -23.05 7.11 -4.04
CA ASN A 137 -24.10 7.60 -3.16
C ASN A 137 -25.25 8.24 -3.97
N ALA A 138 -24.94 9.00 -5.01
CA ALA A 138 -25.95 9.58 -5.90
C ALA A 138 -26.76 8.48 -6.60
N SER A 139 -26.10 7.48 -7.21
CA SER A 139 -26.79 6.34 -7.83
C SER A 139 -27.65 5.57 -6.83
N ALA A 140 -27.18 5.35 -5.60
CA ALA A 140 -27.96 4.67 -4.57
C ALA A 140 -29.19 5.50 -4.16
N ALA A 141 -29.06 6.82 -4.09
CA ALA A 141 -30.19 7.72 -3.80
C ALA A 141 -31.23 7.71 -4.92
N GLU A 142 -30.81 7.73 -6.18
CA GLU A 142 -31.71 7.63 -7.34
C GLU A 142 -32.47 6.30 -7.36
N LEU A 143 -31.78 5.18 -7.14
CA LEU A 143 -32.43 3.86 -7.09
C LEU A 143 -33.43 3.74 -5.94
N ARG A 144 -33.11 4.32 -4.77
CA ARG A 144 -34.03 4.36 -3.62
C ARG A 144 -35.26 5.21 -3.90
N ALA A 145 -35.10 6.34 -4.59
CA ALA A 145 -36.23 7.16 -5.02
C ALA A 145 -37.12 6.40 -6.02
N GLN A 146 -36.52 5.70 -7.00
CA GLN A 146 -37.25 4.85 -7.94
C GLN A 146 -38.01 3.73 -7.21
N ARG A 147 -37.39 3.10 -6.21
CA ARG A 147 -38.02 2.05 -5.41
C ARG A 147 -39.28 2.54 -4.68
N ASP A 148 -39.25 3.76 -4.15
CA ASP A 148 -40.40 4.31 -3.41
C ASP A 148 -41.63 4.55 -4.31
N GLU A 149 -41.43 4.65 -5.63
CA GLU A 149 -42.48 4.84 -6.65
C GLU A 149 -42.78 3.57 -7.47
N ALA A 150 -42.02 2.49 -7.27
CA ALA A 150 -42.05 1.29 -8.11
C ALA A 150 -43.23 0.38 -7.83
N SER A 151 -43.67 -0.33 -8.89
CA SER A 151 -44.67 -1.39 -8.76
C SER A 151 -44.07 -2.63 -8.06
N PRO A 152 -44.91 -3.52 -7.46
CA PRO A 152 -44.43 -4.74 -6.81
C PRO A 152 -43.56 -5.65 -7.68
N GLU A 153 -43.77 -5.61 -9.00
CA GLU A 153 -43.03 -6.41 -9.98
C GLU A 153 -41.60 -5.89 -10.21
N GLU A 154 -41.38 -4.58 -10.04
CA GLU A 154 -40.10 -3.89 -10.24
C GLU A 154 -39.24 -3.84 -8.96
N LEU A 155 -39.87 -3.99 -7.79
CA LEU A 155 -39.19 -3.88 -6.49
C LEU A 155 -38.00 -4.85 -6.35
N LEU A 156 -38.13 -6.08 -6.85
CA LEU A 156 -37.07 -7.07 -6.72
C LEU A 156 -35.81 -6.68 -7.51
N ASP A 157 -35.98 -6.14 -8.72
CA ASP A 157 -34.85 -5.67 -9.53
C ASP A 157 -34.17 -4.45 -8.89
N LEU A 158 -34.97 -3.49 -8.42
CA LEU A 158 -34.45 -2.29 -7.76
C LEU A 158 -33.68 -2.62 -6.47
N GLU A 159 -34.19 -3.51 -5.62
CA GLU A 159 -33.49 -3.96 -4.41
C GLU A 159 -32.16 -4.64 -4.75
N GLN A 160 -32.09 -5.44 -5.82
CA GLN A 160 -30.84 -6.04 -6.28
C GLN A 160 -29.84 -4.98 -6.77
N ARG A 161 -30.31 -3.97 -7.50
CA ARG A 161 -29.47 -2.87 -8.00
C ARG A 161 -28.95 -2.02 -6.84
N ILE A 162 -29.79 -1.68 -5.87
CA ILE A 162 -29.40 -0.97 -4.63
C ILE A 162 -28.33 -1.77 -3.89
N ALA A 163 -28.52 -3.08 -3.69
CA ALA A 163 -27.55 -3.93 -3.01
C ALA A 163 -26.17 -3.94 -3.70
N ARG A 164 -26.12 -3.94 -5.04
CA ARG A 164 -24.86 -3.85 -5.80
C ARG A 164 -24.15 -2.52 -5.59
N VAL A 165 -24.90 -1.42 -5.56
CA VAL A 165 -24.33 -0.08 -5.32
C VAL A 165 -23.85 0.06 -3.86
N ASP A 166 -24.60 -0.46 -2.90
CA ASP A 166 -24.20 -0.44 -1.49
C ASP A 166 -22.93 -1.27 -1.23
N ASP A 167 -22.81 -2.45 -1.85
CA ASP A 167 -21.57 -3.24 -1.81
C ASP A 167 -20.38 -2.48 -2.45
N ARG A 168 -20.61 -1.78 -3.55
CA ARG A 168 -19.61 -0.89 -4.18
C ARG A 168 -19.15 0.20 -3.22
N ILE A 169 -20.06 0.88 -2.52
CA ILE A 169 -19.72 1.90 -1.51
C ILE A 169 -18.86 1.27 -0.42
N LEU A 170 -19.26 0.11 0.12
CA LEU A 170 -18.52 -0.63 1.15
C LEU A 170 -17.08 -0.95 0.71
N ARG A 171 -16.89 -1.40 -0.54
CA ARG A 171 -15.57 -1.68 -1.09
C ARG A 171 -14.71 -0.42 -1.23
N ILE A 172 -15.27 0.69 -1.71
CA ILE A 172 -14.55 1.96 -1.82
C ILE A 172 -14.13 2.47 -0.42
N VAL A 173 -15.04 2.42 0.55
CA VAL A 173 -14.77 2.81 1.94
C VAL A 173 -13.68 1.95 2.57
N LYS A 174 -13.71 0.63 2.35
CA LYS A 174 -12.67 -0.28 2.85
C LYS A 174 -11.28 0.11 2.33
N VAL A 175 -11.17 0.34 1.02
CA VAL A 175 -9.91 0.78 0.41
C VAL A 175 -9.48 2.13 0.98
N TYR A 176 -10.40 3.08 1.15
CA TYR A 176 -10.08 4.38 1.76
C TYR A 176 -9.47 4.23 3.15
N PHE A 177 -10.06 3.41 4.03
CA PHE A 177 -9.56 3.20 5.38
C PHE A 177 -8.19 2.47 5.42
N GLU A 178 -7.99 1.47 4.56
CA GLU A 178 -6.69 0.78 4.43
C GLU A 178 -5.59 1.77 3.98
N GLN A 179 -5.92 2.70 3.08
CA GLN A 179 -5.00 3.74 2.62
C GLN A 179 -4.64 4.75 3.70
N VAL A 180 -5.63 5.20 4.46
CA VAL A 180 -5.42 6.08 5.62
C VAL A 180 -4.44 5.40 6.58
N GLN A 181 -4.61 4.11 6.91
CA GLN A 181 -3.64 3.45 7.81
C GLN A 181 -2.19 3.51 7.31
N VAL A 182 -1.96 3.33 6.00
CA VAL A 182 -0.60 3.43 5.44
C VAL A 182 -0.07 4.85 5.46
N TYR A 183 -0.85 5.85 5.02
CA TYR A 183 -0.40 7.25 4.99
C TYR A 183 0.06 7.73 6.37
N TRP A 184 -0.72 7.42 7.42
CA TRP A 184 -0.39 7.80 8.78
C TRP A 184 0.80 7.00 9.36
N SER A 185 0.99 5.75 8.93
CA SER A 185 2.21 4.99 9.27
C SER A 185 3.45 5.56 8.59
N THR A 186 3.35 6.03 7.34
CA THR A 186 4.46 6.63 6.59
C THR A 186 4.81 8.02 7.08
N ASP A 187 3.83 8.84 7.47
CA ASP A 187 4.09 10.21 7.95
C ASP A 187 4.84 10.21 9.29
N SER A 188 4.67 9.15 10.10
CA SER A 188 5.48 8.90 11.30
C SER A 188 6.93 8.49 11.02
N LEU A 189 7.23 8.03 9.80
CA LEU A 189 8.57 7.64 9.34
C LEU A 189 9.26 8.74 8.51
N ILE A 190 8.49 9.71 7.97
CA ILE A 190 8.99 10.79 7.10
C ILE A 190 9.44 12.02 7.91
N ARG A 191 9.01 12.18 9.18
CA ARG A 191 9.60 13.24 10.02
C ARG A 191 11.04 12.87 10.34
N PRO A 192 12.06 13.61 9.85
CA PRO A 192 13.39 13.48 10.42
C PRO A 192 13.24 13.77 11.92
N ASN A 193 13.83 12.90 12.73
CA ASN A 193 13.97 13.16 14.15
C ASN A 193 14.86 14.41 14.28
N ILE A 194 14.24 15.60 14.31
CA ILE A 194 14.93 16.84 14.60
C ILE A 194 15.11 16.86 16.12
N GLY A 195 16.11 16.12 16.57
CA GLY A 195 16.58 16.04 17.95
C GLY A 195 18.09 16.05 17.96
#